data_AF-A0A5C6RZA3-F1
#
_entry.id   AF-A0A5C6RZA3-F1
#
_cell.length_a   1.000
_cell.length_b   1.000
_cell.length_c   1.000
_cell.angle_alpha   90.00
_cell.angle_beta   90.00
_cell.angle_gamma   90.00
#
_symmetry.space_group_name_H-M   'P 1'
#
loop_
_entity.id
_entity.type
_entity.pdbx_description
1 polymer ?
#
loop_
_entity_poly.entity_id
_entity_poly.type
_entity_poly.pdbx_seq_one_letter_code
_entity_poly.pdbx_strand_id
1 'polypeptide(L)' 'MLNFFKKKTVTEKLNIEYKKLLNEAYKLSTYNRQLSDQKYAEAEEILKQMNQLTQV' A
#
# COMPACT_ATOMS: atom_id res chain seq x y z
N MET A 1 -19.75 17.24 -9.42
CA MET A 1 -18.85 18.33 -8.95
C MET A 1 -17.99 17.76 -7.83
N LEU A 2 -16.68 17.56 -8.04
CA LEU A 2 -15.77 17.02 -7.02
C LEU A 2 -14.62 18.00 -6.80
N ASN A 3 -14.86 19.00 -5.94
CA ASN A 3 -13.90 20.04 -5.57
C ASN A 3 -12.89 19.60 -4.49
N PHE A 4 -12.50 18.32 -4.42
CA PHE A 4 -11.63 17.82 -3.36
C PHE A 4 -10.16 17.70 -3.80
N PHE A 5 -9.55 18.81 -4.20
CA PHE A 5 -8.09 18.96 -4.13
C PHE A 5 -7.67 19.26 -2.69
N LYS A 6 -8.03 18.36 -1.76
CA LYS A 6 -7.30 18.27 -0.49
C LYS A 6 -5.98 17.59 -0.82
N LYS A 7 -4.85 18.20 -0.42
CA LYS A 7 -3.53 17.55 -0.51
C LYS A 7 -3.69 16.15 0.09
N LYS A 8 -3.38 15.11 -0.69
CA LYS A 8 -3.43 13.72 -0.20
C LYS A 8 -2.70 13.69 1.13
N THR A 9 -3.44 13.35 2.17
CA THR A 9 -2.87 13.16 3.50
C THR A 9 -1.78 12.09 3.42
N VAL A 10 -0.79 12.17 4.31
CA VAL A 10 0.32 11.19 4.31
C VAL A 10 -0.23 9.76 4.42
N THR A 11 -1.30 9.59 5.19
CA THR A 11 -2.08 8.35 5.30
C THR A 11 -2.71 7.92 3.98
N GLU A 12 -3.33 8.81 3.20
CA GLU A 12 -3.86 8.47 1.85
C GLU A 12 -2.76 8.05 0.88
N LYS A 13 -1.59 8.69 0.90
CA LYS A 13 -0.47 8.31 0.04
C LYS A 13 -0.01 6.88 0.34
N LEU A 14 0.21 6.57 1.62
CA LEU A 14 0.59 5.24 2.08
C LEU A 14 -0.50 4.19 1.74
N ASN A 15 -1.79 4.54 1.88
CA ASN A 15 -2.90 3.66 1.52
C ASN A 15 -2.91 3.30 0.02
N ILE A 16 -2.63 4.29 -0.84
CA ILE A 16 -2.56 4.09 -2.28
C ILE A 16 -1.38 3.19 -2.64
N GLU A 17 -0.23 3.42 -2.01
CA GLU A 17 0.98 2.63 -2.22
C GLU A 17 0.81 1.18 -1.75
N TYR A 18 0.21 0.99 -0.56
CA TYR A 18 -0.19 -0.32 -0.05
C TYR A 18 -1.09 -1.08 -1.03
N LYS A 19 -2.15 -0.44 -1.53
CA LYS A 19 -3.04 -1.05 -2.53
C LYS A 19 -2.34 -1.39 -3.85
N LYS A 20 -1.35 -0.59 -4.24
CA LYS A 20 -0.56 -0.82 -5.45
C LYS A 20 0.32 -2.06 -5.27
N LEU A 21 1.04 -2.16 -4.15
CA LEU A 21 1.88 -3.31 -3.81
C LEU A 21 1.06 -4.60 -3.70
N LEU A 22 -0.12 -4.57 -3.09
CA LEU A 22 -1.02 -5.72 -3.05
C LEU A 22 -1.48 -6.17 -4.45
N ASN A 23 -1.81 -5.24 -5.34
CA ASN A 23 -2.19 -5.59 -6.71
C ASN A 23 -1.02 -6.18 -7.49
N GLU A 24 0.18 -5.64 -7.31
CA GLU A 24 1.41 -6.18 -7.89
C GLU A 24 1.69 -7.57 -7.33
N ALA A 25 1.59 -7.77 -6.02
CA ALA A 25 1.76 -9.06 -5.37
C ALA A 25 0.75 -10.10 -5.89
N TYR A 26 -0.52 -9.70 -6.06
CA TYR A 26 -1.57 -10.58 -6.61
C TYR A 26 -1.25 -10.97 -8.05
N LYS A 27 -0.85 -10.01 -8.89
CA LYS A 27 -0.41 -10.31 -10.27
C LYS A 27 0.78 -11.26 -10.24
N LEU A 28 1.81 -10.96 -9.44
CA LEU A 28 3.01 -11.78 -9.25
C LEU A 28 2.68 -13.18 -8.77
N SER A 29 1.63 -13.38 -7.97
CA SER A 29 1.26 -14.71 -7.46
C SER A 29 0.95 -15.71 -8.58
N THR A 30 0.53 -15.22 -9.76
CA THR A 30 0.19 -16.07 -10.91
C THR A 30 1.42 -16.56 -11.70
N TYR A 31 2.58 -15.91 -11.57
CA TYR A 31 3.78 -16.26 -12.34
C TYR A 31 5.05 -16.42 -11.50
N ASN A 32 5.17 -15.74 -10.37
CA ASN A 32 6.32 -15.79 -9.48
C ASN A 32 5.93 -15.60 -8.01
N ARG A 33 5.80 -16.73 -7.30
CA ARG A 33 5.44 -16.78 -5.88
C ARG A 33 6.48 -16.10 -4.98
N GLN A 34 7.77 -16.23 -5.27
CA GLN A 34 8.83 -15.61 -4.47
C GLN A 34 8.74 -14.08 -4.49
N LEU A 35 8.57 -13.51 -5.68
CA LEU A 35 8.39 -12.06 -5.84
C LEU A 35 7.05 -11.58 -5.28
N SER A 36 6.00 -12.41 -5.34
CA SER A 36 4.72 -12.13 -4.70
C SER A 36 4.89 -11.99 -3.18
N ASP A 37 5.55 -12.96 -2.54
CA ASP A 37 5.82 -12.95 -1.10
C ASP A 37 6.64 -11.70 -0.69
N GLN A 38 7.62 -11.29 -1.49
CA GLN A 38 8.38 -10.05 -1.27
C GLN A 38 7.48 -8.79 -1.31
N LYS A 39 6.57 -8.70 -2.30
CA LYS A 39 5.65 -7.56 -2.41
C LYS A 39 4.59 -7.53 -1.32
N TYR A 40 4.17 -8.70 -0.82
CA TYR A 40 3.34 -8.78 0.38
C TYR A 40 4.07 -8.25 1.62
N ALA A 41 5.35 -8.59 1.80
CA ALA A 41 6.16 -8.08 2.91
C ALA A 41 6.33 -6.56 2.85
N GLU A 42 6.64 -5.99 1.67
CA GLU A 42 6.71 -4.54 1.47
C GLU A 42 5.37 -3.85 1.82
N ALA A 43 4.24 -4.46 1.42
CA ALA A 43 2.92 -3.94 1.76
C ALA A 43 2.66 -3.95 3.27
N GLU A 44 3.08 -4.99 3.96
CA GLU A 44 2.92 -5.14 5.41
C GLU A 44 3.76 -4.10 6.20
N GLU A 45 4.94 -3.74 5.70
CA GLU A 45 5.75 -2.64 6.24
C GLU A 45 5.06 -1.28 6.09
N ILE A 46 4.44 -1.01 4.94
CA ILE A 46 3.64 0.21 4.74
C ILE A 46 2.47 0.24 5.72
N LEU A 47 1.81 -0.91 5.93
CA LEU A 47 0.71 -1.04 6.90
C LEU A 47 1.18 -0.73 8.33
N LYS A 48 2.38 -1.18 8.71
CA LYS A 48 3.00 -0.83 10.00
C LYS A 48 3.28 0.67 10.11
N GLN A 49 3.85 1.30 9.07
CA GLN A 49 4.10 2.74 9.05
C GLN A 49 2.81 3.55 9.13
N MET A 50 1.75 3.11 8.47
CA MET A 50 0.42 3.72 8.55
C MET A 50 -0.18 3.63 9.96
N ASN A 51 -0.07 2.47 10.61
CA ASN A 51 -0.53 2.29 11.98
C ASN A 51 0.24 3.20 12.93
N GLN A 52 1.57 3.29 12.81
CA GLN A 52 2.39 4.20 13.60
C GLN A 52 2.01 5.67 13.42
N LEU A 53 1.68 6.10 12.20
CA LEU A 53 1.22 7.46 11.93
C LEU A 53 -0.16 7.78 12.52
N THR A 54 -1.02 6.77 12.67
CA THR A 54 -2.41 6.94 13.13
C THR A 54 -2.53 6.78 14.65
N GLN A 55 -1.54 6.18 15.33
CA GLN A 55 -1.59 5.85 16.75
C GLN A 55 -1.20 6.99 17.70
N VAL A 56 -1.49 8.25 17.33
CA VAL A 56 -1.29 9.46 18.16
C VAL A 56 -2.63 10.15 18.37
#